data_AF-A0A5N4B0D1-F1
#
_entry.id   AF-A0A5N4B0D1-F1
#
_cell.length_a   1.000
_cell.length_b   1.000
_cell.length_c   1.000
_cell.angle_alpha   90.00
_cell.angle_beta   90.00
_cell.angle_gamma   90.00
#
_symmetry.space_group_name_H-M   'P 1'
#
loop_
_entity.id
_entity.type
_entity.pdbx_description
1 polymer ?
#
loop_
_entity_poly.entity_id
_entity_poly.type
_entity_poly.pdbx_seq_one_letter_code
_entity_poly.pdbx_strand_id
1 'polypeptide(L)'
;MYVWGGLYPPMIISVVAGQIDHEIRNDSIVRNASRLILHEDFVLQTYFNDIALIELNEELPIDHKRVSTIPLNANSLSSGKCTVSGWGVIVDGSTQVSKTLMVASVDIVEFTQCQKMYSSYEGVLRVLDGMMCAGHVNGETDSCAGDSGGPMVCDGLLTGIVCAGGNCGSSRFPGVYVDVSQYMSWVQEKVFGPSTTEIKGFGHQLPLPVLNIAQHYQQLRRMVLIQHIGHIFQALPPKEFHT
;
A
#
# COMPACT_ATOMS: atom_id res chain seq x y z
N MET A 1 10.29 9.21 2.39
CA MET A 1 9.21 8.96 1.41
C MET A 1 9.43 9.86 0.21
N TYR A 2 9.26 9.36 -1.01
CA TYR A 2 9.40 10.18 -2.21
C TYR A 2 8.06 10.85 -2.51
N VAL A 3 8.04 12.18 -2.55
CA VAL A 3 6.84 12.96 -2.92
C VAL A 3 7.30 14.01 -3.93
N TRP A 4 6.73 14.03 -5.13
CA TRP A 4 7.14 14.94 -6.22
C TRP A 4 8.65 14.93 -6.53
N GLY A 5 9.29 13.76 -6.46
CA GLY A 5 10.73 13.63 -6.70
C GLY A 5 11.65 14.12 -5.57
N GLY A 6 11.09 14.63 -4.46
CA GLY A 6 11.84 14.97 -3.24
C GLY A 6 11.76 13.86 -2.20
N LEU A 7 12.83 13.67 -1.42
CA LEU A 7 12.84 12.76 -0.27
C LEU A 7 12.43 13.50 1.02
N TYR A 8 11.35 13.04 1.65
CA TYR A 8 10.78 13.65 2.86
C TYR A 8 11.14 12.83 4.11
N PRO A 9 11.68 13.43 5.18
CA PRO A 9 12.00 12.76 6.44
C PRO A 9 10.73 12.38 7.24
N PRO A 10 10.81 11.39 8.17
CA PRO A 10 9.68 10.97 9.00
C PRO A 10 9.05 12.12 9.80
N MET A 11 9.85 13.06 10.30
CA MET A 11 9.39 14.12 11.21
C MET A 11 8.33 15.07 10.63
N ILE A 12 8.16 15.08 9.31
CA ILE A 12 7.16 15.91 8.61
C ILE A 12 6.01 15.08 8.03
N ILE A 13 5.92 13.80 8.40
CA ILE A 13 4.89 12.88 7.93
C ILE A 13 3.96 12.53 9.09
N SER A 14 2.66 12.67 8.86
CA SER A 14 1.61 12.21 9.75
C SER A 14 0.67 11.27 8.99
N VAL A 15 0.26 10.20 9.65
CA VAL A 15 -0.79 9.29 9.20
C VAL A 15 -2.11 9.69 9.85
N VAL A 16 -3.14 9.84 9.02
CA VAL A 16 -4.52 10.12 9.46
C VAL A 16 -5.34 8.86 9.21
N ALA A 17 -5.82 8.22 10.28
CA ALA A 17 -6.59 6.98 10.23
C ALA A 17 -8.07 7.24 10.59
N GLY A 18 -8.97 6.42 10.04
CA GLY A 18 -10.40 6.49 10.31
C GLY A 18 -11.13 7.62 9.59
N GLN A 19 -10.49 8.27 8.62
CA GLN A 19 -11.09 9.34 7.83
C GLN A 19 -12.08 8.77 6.80
N ILE A 20 -13.18 9.49 6.54
CA ILE A 20 -14.16 9.16 5.47
C ILE A 20 -14.31 10.34 4.52
N ASP A 21 -14.40 11.55 5.05
CA ASP A 21 -14.38 12.79 4.27
C ASP A 21 -12.95 13.35 4.27
N HIS A 22 -12.36 13.58 3.10
CA HIS A 22 -10.98 14.03 2.94
C HIS A 22 -10.75 15.45 3.50
N GLU A 23 -11.79 16.31 3.50
CA GLU A 23 -11.71 17.69 3.98
C GLU A 23 -12.07 17.81 5.48
N ILE A 24 -12.94 16.92 5.98
CA ILE A 24 -13.49 17.01 7.35
C ILE A 24 -12.92 15.91 8.24
N ARG A 25 -12.07 16.30 9.20
CA ARG A 25 -11.53 15.41 10.24
C ARG A 25 -12.53 15.22 11.39
N ASN A 26 -13.51 14.36 11.17
CA ASN A 26 -14.43 13.94 12.23
C ASN A 26 -14.01 12.57 12.77
N ASP A 27 -13.70 12.49 14.08
CA ASP A 27 -13.34 11.24 14.77
C ASP A 27 -12.18 10.47 14.08
N SER A 28 -11.23 11.23 13.51
CA SER A 28 -10.01 10.71 12.89
C SER A 28 -8.88 10.64 13.90
N ILE A 29 -8.01 9.64 13.77
CA ILE A 29 -6.80 9.49 14.60
C ILE A 29 -5.60 10.00 13.80
N VAL A 30 -4.81 10.89 14.40
CA VAL A 30 -3.56 11.37 13.82
C VAL A 30 -2.37 10.76 14.58
N ARG A 31 -1.40 10.24 13.85
CA ARG A 31 -0.14 9.70 14.37
C ARG A 31 1.03 10.23 13.55
N ASN A 32 2.15 10.55 14.19
CA ASN A 32 3.34 10.99 13.48
C ASN A 32 4.22 9.80 13.12
N ALA A 33 4.93 9.86 12.00
CA ALA A 33 5.93 8.87 11.67
C ALA A 33 7.16 9.01 12.60
N SER A 34 7.54 7.94 13.28
CA SER A 34 8.81 7.86 14.00
C SER A 34 9.94 7.38 13.08
N ARG A 35 9.64 6.48 12.14
CA ARG A 35 10.61 5.91 11.20
C ARG A 35 9.95 5.62 9.86
N LEU A 36 10.72 5.80 8.80
CA LEU A 36 10.38 5.32 7.45
C LEU A 36 11.35 4.22 7.09
N ILE A 37 10.82 3.08 6.65
CA ILE A 37 11.61 1.94 6.20
C ILE A 37 11.28 1.74 4.73
N LEU A 38 12.20 2.14 3.87
CA LEU A 38 12.07 2.01 2.42
C LEU A 38 12.69 0.69 2.01
N HIS A 39 12.08 -0.05 1.07
CA HIS A 39 12.73 -1.20 0.46
C HIS A 39 14.08 -0.78 -0.14
N GLU A 40 15.12 -1.53 0.17
CA GLU A 40 16.52 -1.21 -0.15
C GLU A 40 16.78 -1.20 -1.65
N ASP A 41 16.13 -2.11 -2.38
CA ASP A 41 16.26 -2.27 -3.83
C ASP A 41 15.19 -1.50 -4.62
N PHE A 42 14.64 -0.43 -4.05
CA PHE A 42 13.67 0.42 -4.75
C PHE A 42 14.29 1.20 -5.90
N VAL A 43 13.65 1.18 -7.06
CA VAL A 43 14.09 1.89 -8.28
C VAL A 43 13.04 2.89 -8.74
N LEU A 44 13.33 4.18 -8.54
CA LEU A 44 12.41 5.29 -8.84
C LEU A 44 11.92 5.31 -10.30
N GLN A 45 12.78 4.95 -11.27
CA GLN A 45 12.47 5.03 -12.70
C GLN A 45 11.48 3.97 -13.16
N THR A 46 11.50 2.79 -12.53
CA THR A 46 10.70 1.63 -12.94
C THR A 46 9.62 1.27 -11.94
N TYR A 47 9.57 1.94 -10.79
CA TYR A 47 8.73 1.58 -9.64
C TYR A 47 9.00 0.15 -9.12
N PHE A 48 10.17 -0.40 -9.43
CA PHE A 48 10.55 -1.71 -8.93
C PHE A 48 10.72 -1.64 -7.40
N ASN A 49 10.12 -2.59 -6.68
CA ASN A 49 10.07 -2.64 -5.22
C ASN A 49 9.50 -1.36 -4.56
N ASP A 50 8.42 -0.79 -5.11
CA ASP A 50 7.71 0.37 -4.56
C ASP A 50 6.91 0.03 -3.30
N ILE A 51 7.57 -0.48 -2.25
CA ILE A 51 7.00 -0.86 -0.96
C ILE A 51 7.76 -0.27 0.24
N ALA A 52 7.04 0.35 1.16
CA ALA A 52 7.63 0.96 2.35
C ALA A 52 6.77 0.72 3.60
N LEU A 53 7.40 0.83 4.77
CA LEU A 53 6.72 0.84 6.06
C LEU A 53 6.87 2.21 6.72
N ILE A 54 5.77 2.73 7.24
CA ILE A 54 5.80 3.82 8.22
C ILE A 54 5.65 3.19 9.61
N GLU A 55 6.63 3.42 10.48
CA GLU A 55 6.49 3.18 11.90
C GLU A 55 5.93 4.45 12.57
N LEU A 56 4.86 4.30 13.34
CA LEU A 56 4.19 5.37 14.06
C LEU A 56 4.83 5.58 15.44
N ASN A 57 4.83 6.83 15.89
CA ASN A 57 5.28 7.21 17.22
C ASN A 57 4.41 6.57 18.33
N GLU A 58 3.13 6.34 18.05
CA GLU A 58 2.15 5.76 18.96
C GLU A 58 1.27 4.73 18.25
N GLU A 59 0.78 3.76 19.00
CA GLU A 59 -0.13 2.73 18.49
C GLU A 59 -1.46 3.31 17.99
N LEU A 60 -2.02 2.68 16.95
CA LEU A 60 -3.42 2.87 16.60
C LEU A 60 -4.33 2.13 17.61
N PRO A 61 -5.43 2.76 18.05
CA PRO A 61 -6.38 2.15 18.99
C PRO A 61 -7.10 0.95 18.37
N ILE A 62 -7.33 -0.10 19.18
CA ILE A 62 -7.98 -1.35 18.77
C ILE A 62 -9.52 -1.19 18.71
N ASP A 63 -10.06 -0.33 19.57
CA ASP A 63 -11.49 -0.13 19.82
C ASP A 63 -12.12 0.97 18.96
N HIS A 64 -11.37 1.50 18.00
CA HIS A 64 -11.87 2.54 17.12
C HIS A 64 -12.81 1.98 16.04
N LYS A 65 -13.95 2.65 15.84
CA LYS A 65 -15.03 2.16 14.97
C LYS A 65 -14.64 2.04 13.49
N ARG A 66 -13.66 2.84 13.04
CA ARG A 66 -13.23 2.96 11.65
C ARG A 66 -11.75 2.62 11.40
N VAL A 67 -11.04 2.11 12.41
CA VAL A 67 -9.63 1.74 12.26
C VAL A 67 -9.46 0.30 12.69
N SER A 68 -8.83 -0.49 11.83
CA SER A 68 -8.50 -1.89 12.11
C SER A 68 -7.25 -2.30 11.37
N THR A 69 -6.57 -3.33 11.86
CA THR A 69 -5.53 -4.03 11.11
C THR A 69 -6.13 -4.85 9.98
N ILE A 70 -5.42 -4.98 8.87
CA ILE A 70 -5.75 -5.91 7.79
C ILE A 70 -4.69 -7.02 7.72
N PRO A 71 -5.08 -8.31 7.67
CA PRO A 71 -4.13 -9.39 7.43
C PRO A 71 -3.53 -9.29 6.01
N LEU A 72 -2.23 -9.59 5.89
CA LEU A 72 -1.53 -9.61 4.61
C LEU A 72 -1.79 -10.92 3.88
N ASN A 73 -1.95 -10.85 2.56
CA ASN A 73 -2.04 -12.05 1.72
C ASN A 73 -0.63 -12.59 1.46
N ALA A 74 -0.34 -13.77 1.97
CA ALA A 74 0.94 -14.45 1.75
C ALA A 74 0.97 -15.30 0.48
N ASN A 75 -0.17 -15.46 -0.20
CA ASN A 75 -0.28 -16.28 -1.39
C ASN A 75 -0.43 -15.38 -2.62
N SER A 76 0.36 -15.65 -3.66
CA SER A 76 0.17 -14.97 -4.94
C SER A 76 -1.13 -15.45 -5.58
N LEU A 77 -1.90 -14.49 -6.11
CA LEU A 77 -3.19 -14.73 -6.77
C LEU A 77 -3.07 -14.40 -8.26
N SER A 78 -3.50 -15.33 -9.11
CA SER A 78 -3.55 -15.13 -10.58
C SER A 78 -4.92 -14.73 -11.11
N SER A 79 -5.95 -14.80 -10.25
CA SER A 79 -7.33 -14.42 -10.55
C SER A 79 -8.08 -14.16 -9.24
N GLY A 80 -9.19 -13.42 -9.32
CA GLY A 80 -10.02 -13.13 -8.16
C GLY A 80 -10.64 -11.73 -8.24
N LYS A 81 -11.68 -11.52 -7.43
CA LYS A 81 -12.30 -10.21 -7.25
C LYS A 81 -11.70 -9.53 -6.03
N CYS A 82 -11.35 -8.27 -6.20
CA CYS A 82 -10.75 -7.46 -5.17
C CYS A 82 -11.47 -6.11 -5.08
N THR A 83 -11.22 -5.42 -3.98
CA THR A 83 -11.75 -4.11 -3.68
C THR A 83 -10.60 -3.15 -3.46
N VAL A 84 -10.64 -2.00 -4.12
CA VAL A 84 -9.72 -0.89 -3.92
C VAL A 84 -10.49 0.26 -3.29
N SER A 85 -9.87 0.96 -2.34
CA SER A 85 -10.49 2.11 -1.67
C SER A 85 -9.53 3.29 -1.57
N GLY A 86 -10.07 4.49 -1.77
CA GLY A 86 -9.30 5.72 -1.70
C GLY A 86 -10.11 6.97 -2.06
N TRP A 87 -9.42 8.11 -2.10
CA TRP A 87 -10.00 9.41 -2.44
C TRP A 87 -9.49 9.94 -3.77
N GLY A 88 -8.92 9.07 -4.60
CA GLY A 88 -8.37 9.44 -5.89
C GLY A 88 -9.35 10.15 -6.81
N VAL A 89 -8.82 10.61 -7.92
CA VAL A 89 -9.55 11.26 -8.98
C VAL A 89 -10.63 10.32 -9.52
N ILE A 90 -11.87 10.82 -9.59
CA ILE A 90 -13.03 10.03 -10.03
C ILE A 90 -13.27 10.14 -11.55
N VAL A 91 -12.62 11.12 -12.20
CA VAL A 91 -12.79 11.43 -13.63
C VAL A 91 -11.41 11.59 -14.27
N ASP A 92 -11.09 10.77 -15.26
CA ASP A 92 -9.79 10.82 -15.93
C ASP A 92 -9.45 12.22 -16.45
N GLY A 93 -8.20 12.64 -16.29
CA GLY A 93 -7.72 13.99 -16.62
C GLY A 93 -8.17 15.12 -15.68
N SER A 94 -8.97 14.84 -14.64
CA SER A 94 -9.31 15.81 -13.60
C SER A 94 -8.19 15.94 -12.54
N THR A 95 -8.11 17.11 -11.92
CA THR A 95 -7.28 17.33 -10.71
C THR A 95 -8.09 17.26 -9.42
N GLN A 96 -9.42 17.12 -9.51
CA GLN A 96 -10.30 17.00 -8.36
C GLN A 96 -10.36 15.55 -7.87
N VAL A 97 -9.89 15.37 -6.64
CA VAL A 97 -10.01 14.16 -5.83
C VAL A 97 -11.41 14.05 -5.22
N SER A 98 -11.85 12.83 -4.91
CA SER A 98 -13.11 12.63 -4.22
C SER A 98 -13.08 13.23 -2.82
N LYS A 99 -14.16 13.91 -2.42
CA LYS A 99 -14.33 14.36 -1.03
C LYS A 99 -14.61 13.20 -0.10
N THR A 100 -15.39 12.22 -0.54
CA THR A 100 -15.79 11.07 0.27
C THR A 100 -15.02 9.84 -0.19
N LEU A 101 -14.68 8.95 0.76
CA LEU A 101 -14.00 7.70 0.48
C LEU A 101 -14.78 6.90 -0.56
N MET A 102 -14.12 6.55 -1.65
CA MET A 102 -14.67 5.74 -2.72
C MET A 102 -14.16 4.30 -2.61
N VAL A 103 -14.96 3.39 -3.15
CA VAL A 103 -14.65 1.96 -3.20
C VAL A 103 -14.97 1.45 -4.60
N ALA A 104 -14.05 0.70 -5.17
CA ALA A 104 -14.13 0.14 -6.51
C ALA A 104 -13.87 -1.37 -6.47
N SER A 105 -14.69 -2.14 -7.19
CA SER A 105 -14.39 -3.55 -7.45
C SER A 105 -13.48 -3.67 -8.67
N VAL A 106 -12.50 -4.56 -8.59
CA VAL A 106 -11.57 -4.85 -9.68
C VAL A 106 -11.33 -6.36 -9.77
N ASP A 107 -11.05 -6.86 -10.96
CA ASP A 107 -10.64 -8.24 -11.18
C ASP A 107 -9.13 -8.32 -11.36
N ILE A 108 -8.49 -9.33 -10.75
CA ILE A 108 -7.06 -9.61 -10.97
C ILE A 108 -6.85 -9.99 -12.44
N VAL A 109 -5.88 -9.34 -13.07
CA VAL A 109 -5.40 -9.67 -14.41
C VAL A 109 -4.15 -10.53 -14.27
N GLU A 110 -4.14 -11.67 -14.96
CA GLU A 110 -3.02 -12.60 -14.94
C GLU A 110 -1.71 -11.89 -15.34
N PHE A 111 -0.63 -12.17 -14.61
CA PHE A 111 0.62 -11.43 -14.71
C PHE A 111 1.21 -11.43 -16.13
N THR A 112 1.29 -12.58 -16.79
CA THR A 112 1.85 -12.65 -18.15
C THR A 112 0.97 -11.94 -19.18
N GLN A 113 -0.35 -11.95 -18.99
CA GLN A 113 -1.28 -11.16 -19.81
C GLN A 113 -1.05 -9.66 -19.59
N CYS A 114 -0.91 -9.22 -18.34
CA CYS A 114 -0.64 -7.83 -18.03
C CYS A 114 0.70 -7.35 -18.62
N GLN A 115 1.76 -8.16 -18.50
CA GLN A 115 3.05 -7.88 -19.13
C GLN A 115 2.93 -7.70 -20.65
N LYS A 116 2.14 -8.55 -21.32
CA LYS A 116 1.87 -8.44 -22.76
C LYS A 116 1.12 -7.16 -23.10
N MET A 117 0.11 -6.77 -22.32
CA MET A 117 -0.61 -5.52 -22.52
C MET A 117 0.34 -4.31 -22.47
N TYR A 118 1.18 -4.26 -21.43
CA TYR A 118 2.17 -3.20 -21.22
C TYR A 118 3.38 -3.26 -22.18
N SER A 119 3.60 -4.36 -22.91
CA SER A 119 4.64 -4.41 -23.95
C SER A 119 4.37 -3.43 -25.11
N SER A 120 3.10 -3.08 -25.32
CA SER A 120 2.67 -2.10 -26.31
C SER A 120 2.51 -0.68 -25.76
N TYR A 121 2.86 -0.47 -24.47
CA TYR A 121 2.76 0.83 -23.83
C TYR A 121 3.93 1.72 -24.24
N GLU A 122 3.61 2.89 -24.81
CA GLU A 122 4.61 3.85 -25.28
C GLU A 122 5.33 4.58 -24.12
N GLY A 123 4.81 4.48 -22.90
CA GLY A 123 5.44 5.02 -21.69
C GLY A 123 6.59 4.15 -21.15
N VAL A 124 7.20 4.61 -20.05
CA VAL A 124 8.36 3.95 -19.42
C VAL A 124 7.99 2.77 -18.51
N LEU A 125 6.71 2.68 -18.09
CA LEU A 125 6.26 1.65 -17.16
C LEU A 125 6.33 0.26 -17.79
N ARG A 126 6.93 -0.69 -17.07
CA ARG A 126 6.97 -2.11 -17.41
C ARG A 126 6.52 -2.90 -16.19
N VAL A 127 5.73 -3.94 -16.40
CA VAL A 127 5.26 -4.82 -15.34
C VAL A 127 6.37 -5.83 -15.02
N LEU A 128 6.96 -5.68 -13.84
CA LEU A 128 8.11 -6.45 -13.36
C LEU A 128 7.70 -7.43 -12.25
N ASP A 129 8.58 -8.36 -11.91
CA ASP A 129 8.37 -9.24 -10.75
C ASP A 129 8.15 -8.40 -9.48
N GLY A 130 7.32 -8.89 -8.56
CA GLY A 130 6.87 -8.10 -7.40
C GLY A 130 5.68 -7.18 -7.71
N MET A 131 5.24 -7.10 -8.96
CA MET A 131 4.02 -6.39 -9.34
C MET A 131 2.89 -7.34 -9.71
N MET A 132 1.66 -6.87 -9.57
CA MET A 132 0.46 -7.51 -10.09
C MET A 132 -0.45 -6.48 -10.74
N CYS A 133 -1.45 -6.95 -11.49
CA CYS A 133 -2.39 -6.08 -12.17
C CYS A 133 -3.82 -6.40 -11.80
N ALA A 134 -4.65 -5.36 -11.74
CA ALA A 134 -6.08 -5.50 -11.56
C ALA A 134 -6.82 -4.37 -12.27
N GLY A 135 -8.03 -4.65 -12.71
CA GLY A 135 -8.89 -3.68 -13.37
C GLY A 135 -10.10 -4.37 -14.01
N HIS A 136 -11.12 -3.60 -14.35
CA HIS A 136 -12.25 -4.17 -15.09
C HIS A 136 -11.89 -4.39 -16.56
N VAL A 137 -12.13 -5.61 -17.06
CA VAL A 137 -11.87 -6.01 -18.46
C VAL A 137 -12.59 -5.09 -19.47
N ASN A 138 -13.70 -4.46 -19.07
CA ASN A 138 -14.48 -3.56 -19.93
C ASN A 138 -14.00 -2.10 -19.91
N GLY A 139 -13.02 -1.74 -19.07
CA GLY A 139 -12.46 -0.38 -19.02
C GLY A 139 -13.36 0.66 -18.35
N GLU A 140 -14.12 0.26 -17.33
CA GLU A 140 -15.06 1.14 -16.63
C GLU A 140 -14.60 1.51 -15.22
N THR A 141 -13.67 0.76 -14.61
CA THR A 141 -13.28 0.94 -13.20
C THR A 141 -11.84 0.49 -12.96
N ASP A 142 -11.04 1.38 -12.36
CA ASP A 142 -9.66 1.15 -11.91
C ASP A 142 -9.32 2.13 -10.76
N SER A 143 -8.23 1.87 -10.05
CA SER A 143 -7.58 2.86 -9.19
C SER A 143 -7.04 4.02 -10.02
N CYS A 144 -7.13 5.25 -9.48
CA CYS A 144 -6.77 6.46 -10.24
C CYS A 144 -5.74 7.33 -9.50
N ALA A 145 -5.30 8.41 -10.15
CA ALA A 145 -4.41 9.38 -9.55
C ALA A 145 -4.94 9.85 -8.18
N GLY A 146 -4.13 9.73 -7.13
CA GLY A 146 -4.53 10.07 -5.76
C GLY A 146 -4.97 8.88 -4.88
N ASP A 147 -5.10 7.68 -5.45
CA ASP A 147 -5.22 6.43 -4.68
C ASP A 147 -3.85 5.78 -4.38
N SER A 148 -2.75 6.39 -4.83
CA SER A 148 -1.38 5.92 -4.67
C SER A 148 -1.06 5.52 -3.22
N GLY A 149 -0.65 4.27 -3.03
CA GLY A 149 -0.40 3.67 -1.72
C GLY A 149 -1.66 3.14 -1.02
N GLY A 150 -2.83 3.23 -1.64
CA GLY A 150 -4.08 2.67 -1.15
C GLY A 150 -4.12 1.13 -1.21
N PRO A 151 -4.98 0.49 -0.39
CA PRO A 151 -5.05 -0.95 -0.31
C PRO A 151 -5.91 -1.56 -1.43
N MET A 152 -5.45 -2.66 -2.00
CA MET A 152 -6.27 -3.61 -2.76
C MET A 152 -6.49 -4.88 -1.92
N VAL A 153 -7.74 -5.17 -1.60
CA VAL A 153 -8.17 -6.22 -0.69
C VAL A 153 -8.95 -7.30 -1.43
N CYS A 154 -8.52 -8.55 -1.32
CA CYS A 154 -9.19 -9.70 -1.91
C CYS A 154 -9.52 -10.68 -0.77
N ASP A 155 -10.77 -11.11 -0.65
CA ASP A 155 -11.24 -12.00 0.43
C ASP A 155 -10.83 -11.54 1.86
N GLY A 156 -10.79 -10.23 2.09
CA GLY A 156 -10.40 -9.63 3.38
C GLY A 156 -8.89 -9.59 3.65
N LEU A 157 -8.07 -10.03 2.70
CA LEU A 157 -6.60 -10.01 2.78
C LEU A 157 -6.03 -8.87 1.93
N LEU A 158 -5.09 -8.10 2.48
CA LEU A 158 -4.33 -7.11 1.71
C LEU A 158 -3.46 -7.84 0.69
N THR A 159 -3.84 -7.73 -0.58
CA THR A 159 -3.21 -8.48 -1.67
C THR A 159 -2.35 -7.57 -2.54
N GLY A 160 -2.74 -6.30 -2.70
CA GLY A 160 -1.92 -5.33 -3.40
C GLY A 160 -1.91 -3.95 -2.79
N ILE A 161 -0.94 -3.14 -3.22
CA ILE A 161 -0.81 -1.72 -2.89
C ILE A 161 -0.84 -0.96 -4.20
N VAL A 162 -1.74 0.02 -4.34
CA VAL A 162 -1.90 0.82 -5.56
C VAL A 162 -0.58 1.50 -5.91
N CYS A 163 -0.01 1.16 -7.08
CA CYS A 163 1.30 1.65 -7.49
C CYS A 163 1.28 2.70 -8.58
N ALA A 164 1.03 2.24 -9.80
CA ALA A 164 1.02 3.07 -10.99
C ALA A 164 -0.06 2.56 -11.94
N GLY A 165 -0.37 3.34 -12.97
CA GLY A 165 -1.27 2.94 -14.03
C GLY A 165 -1.04 3.80 -15.27
N GLY A 166 -1.44 3.31 -16.44
CA GLY A 166 -1.38 4.08 -17.68
C GLY A 166 -2.33 5.28 -17.64
N ASN A 167 -3.64 4.99 -17.63
CA ASN A 167 -4.74 5.94 -17.47
C ASN A 167 -5.84 5.27 -16.64
N CYS A 168 -6.61 6.05 -15.88
CA CYS A 168 -7.65 5.52 -15.01
C CYS A 168 -8.75 4.82 -15.81
N GLY A 169 -9.05 3.56 -15.45
CA GLY A 169 -10.10 2.78 -16.11
C GLY A 169 -9.73 2.27 -17.49
N SER A 170 -8.46 2.27 -17.89
CA SER A 170 -8.06 1.80 -19.21
C SER A 170 -8.25 0.28 -19.36
N SER A 171 -9.16 -0.15 -20.23
CA SER A 171 -9.29 -1.57 -20.63
C SER A 171 -8.02 -2.13 -21.28
N ARG A 172 -7.17 -1.25 -21.83
CA ARG A 172 -5.92 -1.63 -22.50
C ARG A 172 -4.74 -1.74 -21.54
N PHE A 173 -4.74 -0.99 -20.44
CA PHE A 173 -3.63 -0.89 -19.50
C PHE A 173 -4.20 -0.92 -18.07
N PRO A 174 -4.38 -2.11 -17.47
CA PRO A 174 -4.93 -2.23 -16.13
C PRO A 174 -4.00 -1.57 -15.10
N GLY A 175 -4.56 -1.18 -13.95
CA GLY A 175 -3.80 -0.69 -12.81
C GLY A 175 -2.72 -1.68 -12.38
N VAL A 176 -1.56 -1.14 -12.01
CA VAL A 176 -0.40 -1.89 -11.51
C VAL A 176 -0.30 -1.67 -10.02
N TYR A 177 -0.14 -2.77 -9.30
CA TYR A 177 -0.09 -2.83 -7.85
C TYR A 177 1.19 -3.57 -7.44
N VAL A 178 1.70 -3.28 -6.25
CA VAL A 178 2.71 -4.13 -5.61
C VAL A 178 2.02 -5.45 -5.21
N ASP A 179 2.57 -6.61 -5.56
CA ASP A 179 2.09 -7.92 -5.08
C ASP A 179 2.61 -8.15 -3.65
N VAL A 180 1.74 -8.00 -2.66
CA VAL A 180 2.11 -8.12 -1.23
C VAL A 180 2.72 -9.47 -0.90
N SER A 181 2.31 -10.54 -1.58
CA SER A 181 2.80 -11.89 -1.32
C SER A 181 4.31 -12.02 -1.58
N GLN A 182 4.84 -11.24 -2.53
CA GLN A 182 6.26 -11.24 -2.90
C GLN A 182 7.15 -10.56 -1.84
N TYR A 183 6.57 -9.76 -0.94
CA TYR A 183 7.31 -8.97 0.05
C TYR A 183 7.10 -9.45 1.49
N MET A 184 6.41 -10.57 1.71
CA MET A 184 6.13 -11.08 3.05
C MET A 184 7.38 -11.27 3.91
N SER A 185 8.44 -11.86 3.34
CA SER A 185 9.73 -12.05 4.04
C SER A 185 10.36 -10.73 4.44
N TRP A 186 10.36 -9.75 3.53
CA TRP A 186 10.89 -8.41 3.79
C TRP A 186 10.09 -7.70 4.88
N VAL A 187 8.76 -7.71 4.80
CA VAL A 187 7.88 -7.11 5.83
C VAL A 187 8.14 -7.77 7.19
N GLN A 188 8.19 -9.09 7.26
CA GLN A 188 8.46 -9.80 8.51
C GLN A 188 9.84 -9.44 9.10
N GLU A 189 10.88 -9.37 8.26
CA GLU A 189 12.21 -8.95 8.68
C GLU A 189 12.22 -7.51 9.22
N LYS A 190 11.58 -6.56 8.53
CA LYS A 190 11.59 -5.15 8.96
C LYS A 190 10.72 -4.89 10.19
N VAL A 191 9.64 -5.64 10.35
CA VAL A 191 8.72 -5.49 11.48
C VAL A 191 9.23 -6.22 12.72
N PHE A 192 9.78 -7.43 12.59
CA PHE A 192 10.12 -8.29 13.74
C PHE A 192 11.61 -8.60 13.88
N GLY A 193 12.41 -8.26 12.88
CA GLY A 193 13.86 -8.42 12.94
C GLY A 193 14.49 -7.52 14.01
N PRO A 194 15.72 -7.84 14.42
CA PRO A 194 16.45 -7.02 15.37
C PRO A 194 16.67 -5.65 14.71
N SER A 195 16.38 -4.57 15.45
CA SER A 195 16.66 -3.22 14.97
C SER A 195 18.15 -3.15 14.64
N THR A 196 18.51 -2.99 13.37
CA THR A 196 19.89 -2.91 12.88
C THR A 196 20.54 -1.60 13.34
N THR A 197 20.81 -1.53 14.63
CA THR A 197 21.82 -0.63 15.22
C THR A 197 22.95 -1.50 15.74
N GLU A 198 23.46 -2.42 14.91
CA GLU A 198 24.70 -3.11 15.24
C GLU A 198 25.88 -2.26 14.79
N ILE A 199 26.54 -1.69 15.81
CA ILE A 199 27.91 -1.22 15.73
C ILE A 199 28.74 -2.34 15.11
N LYS A 200 29.35 -2.07 13.94
CA LYS A 200 30.32 -2.98 13.31
C LYS A 200 31.45 -3.25 14.30
N GLY A 201 31.39 -4.42 14.94
CA GLY A 201 32.47 -4.94 15.76
C GLY A 201 31.98 -5.49 17.09
N PHE A 202 31.31 -6.64 17.08
CA PHE A 202 31.57 -7.76 17.99
C PHE A 202 30.77 -8.96 17.48
N GLY A 203 31.47 -9.99 17.02
CA GLY A 203 30.86 -11.21 16.52
C GLY A 203 30.29 -12.04 17.66
N HIS A 204 29.00 -11.86 17.95
CA HIS A 204 28.16 -12.88 18.57
C HIS A 204 26.71 -12.63 18.12
N GLN A 205 26.16 -13.54 17.31
CA GLN A 205 24.71 -13.61 17.09
C GLN A 205 24.04 -13.87 18.44
N LEU A 206 23.47 -12.82 19.03
CA LEU A 206 22.52 -12.98 20.11
C LEU A 206 21.22 -13.56 19.50
N PRO A 207 20.60 -14.57 20.14
CA PRO A 207 19.33 -15.09 19.68
C PRO A 207 18.31 -13.94 19.65
N LEU A 208 17.52 -13.90 18.57
CA LEU A 208 16.42 -12.95 18.42
C LEU A 208 15.59 -12.96 19.72
N PRO A 209 15.27 -11.80 20.31
CA PRO A 209 14.34 -11.78 21.43
C PRO A 209 13.03 -12.36 20.91
N VAL A 210 12.60 -13.47 21.50
CA VAL A 210 11.29 -14.06 21.22
C VAL A 210 10.27 -13.03 21.72
N LEU A 211 9.81 -12.19 20.79
CA LEU A 211 8.82 -11.17 21.05
C LEU A 211 7.58 -11.86 21.62
N ASN A 212 7.12 -11.48 22.81
CA ASN A 212 5.90 -12.09 23.34
C ASN A 212 4.69 -11.65 22.49
N ILE A 213 3.60 -12.41 22.52
CA ILE A 213 2.43 -12.17 21.66
C ILE A 213 1.90 -10.73 21.81
N ALA A 214 1.88 -10.18 23.02
CA ALA A 214 1.42 -8.81 23.26
C ALA A 214 2.32 -7.77 22.56
N GLN A 215 3.64 -7.90 22.69
CA GLN A 215 4.62 -7.05 22.00
C GLN A 215 4.50 -7.17 20.47
N HIS A 216 4.22 -8.38 19.95
CA HIS A 216 3.95 -8.61 18.53
C HIS A 216 2.73 -7.84 18.03
N TYR A 217 1.62 -7.88 18.77
CA TYR A 217 0.41 -7.11 18.46
C TYR A 217 0.61 -5.59 18.61
N GLN A 218 1.44 -5.14 19.56
CA GLN A 218 1.80 -3.72 19.70
C GLN A 218 2.62 -3.23 18.51
N GLN A 219 3.60 -4.03 18.07
CA GLN A 219 4.47 -3.68 16.94
C GLN A 219 3.66 -3.55 15.65
N LEU A 220 2.74 -4.47 15.38
CA LEU A 220 1.85 -4.41 14.22
C LEU A 220 0.96 -3.16 14.20
N ARG A 221 0.46 -2.71 15.34
CA ARG A 221 -0.41 -1.52 15.45
C ARG A 221 0.32 -0.19 15.30
N ARG A 222 1.64 -0.23 15.15
CA ARG A 222 2.48 0.93 14.83
C ARG A 222 2.97 0.91 13.39
N MET A 223 2.66 -0.11 12.60
CA MET A 223 3.16 -0.25 11.24
C MET A 223 2.07 0.03 10.22
N VAL A 224 2.41 0.83 9.22
CA VAL A 224 1.55 1.13 8.08
C VAL A 224 2.32 0.75 6.81
N LEU A 225 1.80 -0.23 6.07
CA LEU A 225 2.40 -0.70 4.81
C LEU A 225 1.90 0.18 3.67
N ILE A 226 2.82 0.84 2.98
CA ILE A 226 2.56 1.81 1.92
C ILE A 226 3.50 1.51 0.73
N GLN A 227 3.49 2.40 -0.25
CA GLN A 227 4.54 2.48 -1.27
C GLN A 227 5.49 3.66 -1.05
N HIS A 228 6.61 3.74 -1.78
CA HIS A 228 7.59 4.82 -1.64
C HIS A 228 7.11 6.14 -2.21
N ILE A 229 6.32 6.12 -3.29
CA ILE A 229 5.88 7.31 -4.01
C ILE A 229 4.39 7.56 -3.76
N GLY A 230 4.01 8.62 -3.05
CA GLY A 230 2.58 8.87 -2.88
C GLY A 230 2.20 10.25 -2.36
N HIS A 231 1.05 10.71 -2.87
CA HIS A 231 0.10 11.54 -2.13
C HIS A 231 -0.71 10.59 -1.24
N ILE A 232 -0.15 10.19 -0.11
CA ILE A 232 -0.72 9.07 0.64
C ILE A 232 -2.04 9.46 1.30
N PHE A 233 -3.12 8.81 0.88
CA PHE A 233 -4.38 8.71 1.61
C PHE A 233 -4.79 7.25 1.68
N GLN A 234 -4.41 6.55 2.76
CA GLN A 234 -4.88 5.19 2.99
C GLN A 234 -6.21 5.21 3.72
N ALA A 235 -7.20 4.51 3.15
CA ALA A 235 -8.39 4.10 3.85
C ALA A 235 -8.65 2.63 3.59
N LEU A 236 -9.03 1.91 4.64
CA LEU A 236 -9.63 0.59 4.52
C LEU A 236 -11.14 0.76 4.26
N PRO A 237 -11.77 -0.14 3.49
CA PRO A 237 -13.21 -0.12 3.32
C PRO A 237 -13.89 -0.27 4.70
N PRO A 238 -15.00 0.45 4.96
CA PRO A 238 -15.78 0.26 6.19
C PRO A 238 -16.26 -1.19 6.32
N LYS A 239 -16.34 -1.70 7.56
CA LYS A 239 -16.80 -3.07 7.88
C LYS A 239 -18.19 -3.44 7.34
N GLU A 240 -18.95 -2.50 6.79
CA GLU A 240 -20.35 -2.69 6.37
C GLU A 240 -20.54 -2.85 4.85
N PHE A 241 -19.49 -2.81 4.02
CA PHE A 241 -19.63 -3.07 2.58
C PHE A 241 -19.44 -4.56 2.26
N HIS A 242 -20.41 -5.37 2.70
CA HIS A 242 -20.67 -6.71 2.16
C HIS A 242 -22.05 -6.73 1.53
N THR A 243 -22.16 -6.30 0.27
CA THR A 243 -23.30 -6.61 -0.60
C THR A 243 -22.86 -6.56 -2.05
#